data_AF-A0A929Y0A0-F1
#
_entry.id   AF-A0A929Y0A0-F1
#
_cell.length_a   1.000
_cell.length_b   1.000
_cell.length_c   1.000
_cell.angle_alpha   90.00
_cell.angle_beta   90.00
_cell.angle_gamma   90.00
#
_symmetry.space_group_name_H-M   'P 1'
#
loop_
_entity.id
_entity.type
_entity.pdbx_description
1 polymer ?
#
loop_
_entity_poly.entity_id
_entity_poly.type
_entity_poly.pdbx_seq_one_letter_code
_entity_poly.pdbx_strand_id
1 'polypeptide(L)'
;YKVIQKYKPHEVYLPHPGDLHTDHKALTAAAMVAIRAKYDETPMFAYTYETLSETGIDYQNPQNVFNPNMYVDITDTIDMKIRAFEKHESQIEEFPNSRCKTAIISLAIYRGTQASMNKAEAFSLIRGYER
;
A
#
# COMPACT_ATOMS: atom_id res chain seq x y z
N TYR A 1 9.64 -18.21 2.17
CA TYR A 1 10.86 -17.83 2.92
C TYR A 1 12.09 -17.57 2.04
N LYS A 2 12.31 -18.31 0.93
CA LYS A 2 13.48 -18.10 0.03
C LYS A 2 13.77 -16.65 -0.37
N VAL A 3 12.73 -15.86 -0.69
CA VAL A 3 12.88 -14.43 -1.07
C VAL A 3 13.37 -13.57 0.11
N ILE A 4 12.80 -13.75 1.30
CA ILE A 4 13.19 -13.03 2.51
C ILE A 4 14.65 -13.32 2.86
N GLN A 5 15.07 -14.59 2.82
CA GLN A 5 16.46 -14.95 3.10
C GLN A 5 17.45 -14.38 2.07
N LYS A 6 17.03 -14.29 0.81
CA LYS A 6 17.88 -13.76 -0.27
C LYS A 6 18.10 -12.26 -0.13
N TYR A 7 17.03 -11.49 0.08
CA TYR A 7 17.07 -10.03 0.06
C TYR A 7 17.20 -9.38 1.44
N LYS A 8 16.91 -10.13 2.51
CA LYS A 8 16.95 -9.68 3.90
C LYS A 8 16.34 -8.28 4.09
N PRO A 9 15.09 -8.08 3.66
CA PRO A 9 14.49 -6.76 3.70
C PRO A 9 14.35 -6.25 5.14
N HIS A 10 14.61 -4.97 5.36
CA HIS A 10 14.34 -4.33 6.64
C HIS A 10 12.82 -4.18 6.88
N GLU A 11 12.08 -3.86 5.82
CA GLU A 11 10.65 -3.61 5.82
C GLU A 11 9.97 -4.22 4.60
N VAL A 12 8.66 -4.44 4.69
CA VAL A 12 7.85 -4.94 3.58
C VAL A 12 6.54 -4.16 3.45
N TYR A 13 6.05 -4.05 2.22
CA TYR A 13 4.79 -3.40 1.86
C TYR A 13 3.85 -4.43 1.24
N LEU A 14 2.61 -4.49 1.72
CA LEU A 14 1.60 -5.48 1.33
C LEU A 14 0.27 -4.79 0.96
N PRO A 15 -0.58 -5.36 0.12
CA PRO A 15 -1.94 -4.87 -0.04
C PRO A 15 -2.70 -4.86 1.28
N HIS A 16 -3.59 -3.88 1.47
CA HIS A 16 -4.48 -3.85 2.62
C HIS A 16 -5.41 -5.09 2.62
N PRO A 17 -5.55 -5.83 3.73
CA PRO A 17 -6.40 -7.02 3.78
C PRO A 17 -7.91 -6.72 3.63
N GLY A 18 -8.32 -5.46 3.73
CA GLY A 18 -9.67 -4.98 3.44
C GLY A 18 -9.95 -4.65 1.97
N ASP A 19 -9.05 -5.00 1.04
CA ASP A 19 -9.29 -4.83 -0.39
C ASP A 19 -10.43 -5.72 -0.90
N LEU A 20 -11.18 -5.26 -1.90
CA LEU A 20 -12.21 -6.08 -2.56
C LEU A 20 -11.62 -7.34 -3.22
N HIS A 21 -10.44 -7.21 -3.84
CA HIS A 21 -9.78 -8.29 -4.57
C HIS A 21 -9.27 -9.40 -3.63
N THR A 22 -9.81 -10.62 -3.74
CA THR A 22 -9.49 -11.73 -2.83
C THR A 22 -8.02 -12.15 -2.85
N ASP A 23 -7.34 -12.01 -3.99
CA ASP A 23 -5.92 -12.33 -4.08
C ASP A 23 -5.05 -11.41 -3.21
N HIS A 24 -5.45 -10.15 -3.02
CA HIS A 24 -4.76 -9.23 -2.12
C HIS A 24 -4.86 -9.72 -0.67
N LYS A 25 -6.03 -10.20 -0.27
CA LYS A 25 -6.25 -10.81 1.06
C LYS A 25 -5.39 -12.06 1.26
N ALA A 26 -5.43 -12.96 0.28
CA ALA A 26 -4.68 -14.21 0.33
C ALA A 26 -3.16 -13.96 0.36
N LEU A 27 -2.68 -13.01 -0.46
CA LEU A 27 -1.29 -12.60 -0.49
C LEU A 27 -0.85 -12.05 0.86
N THR A 28 -1.59 -11.12 1.44
CA THR A 28 -1.25 -10.51 2.72
C THR A 28 -1.26 -11.54 3.86
N ALA A 29 -2.25 -12.44 3.90
CA ALA A 29 -2.29 -13.52 4.88
C ALA A 29 -1.07 -14.46 4.75
N ALA A 30 -0.72 -14.88 3.53
CA ALA A 30 0.45 -15.72 3.28
C ALA A 30 1.77 -15.01 3.62
N ALA A 31 1.88 -13.72 3.27
CA ALA A 31 3.05 -12.90 3.57
C ALA A 31 3.25 -12.77 5.09
N MET A 32 2.19 -12.53 5.86
CA MET A 32 2.25 -12.45 7.32
C MET A 32 2.77 -13.74 7.96
N VAL A 33 2.39 -14.91 7.44
CA VAL A 33 2.96 -16.19 7.88
C VAL A 33 4.45 -16.29 7.54
N ALA A 34 4.85 -15.81 6.35
CA ALA A 34 6.23 -15.84 5.89
C ALA A 34 7.16 -14.89 6.66
N ILE A 35 6.65 -13.74 7.13
CA ILE A 35 7.38 -12.71 7.88
C ILE A 35 7.09 -12.77 9.39
N ARG A 36 6.60 -13.90 9.91
CA ARG A 36 6.41 -14.06 11.37
C ARG A 36 7.75 -13.87 12.10
N ALA A 37 7.71 -13.19 13.24
CA ALA A 37 8.88 -12.86 14.06
C ALA A 37 9.50 -14.11 14.73
N LYS A 38 10.10 -14.99 13.93
CA LYS A 38 10.68 -16.27 14.35
C LYS A 38 12.15 -16.42 13.95
N TYR A 39 12.56 -15.76 12.88
CA TYR A 39 13.88 -15.89 12.29
C TYR A 39 14.62 -14.55 12.30
N ASP A 40 15.95 -14.56 12.29
CA ASP A 40 16.73 -13.33 12.38
C ASP A 40 16.62 -12.46 11.12
N GLU A 41 16.34 -13.05 9.97
CA GLU A 41 16.14 -12.30 8.72
C GLU A 41 14.71 -11.81 8.53
N THR A 42 13.87 -11.90 9.57
CA THR A 42 12.48 -11.41 9.49
C THR A 42 12.47 -9.88 9.37
N PRO A 43 11.81 -9.29 8.36
CA PRO A 43 11.67 -7.84 8.27
C PRO A 43 11.07 -7.26 9.56
N MET A 44 11.68 -6.20 10.07
CA MET A 44 11.30 -5.55 11.32
C MET A 44 9.94 -4.85 11.19
N PHE A 45 9.70 -4.21 10.03
CA PHE A 45 8.47 -3.47 9.76
C PHE A 45 7.65 -4.12 8.66
N ALA A 46 6.33 -4.14 8.84
CA ALA A 46 5.37 -4.54 7.83
C ALA A 46 4.30 -3.46 7.70
N TYR A 47 4.17 -2.93 6.50
CA TYR A 47 3.19 -1.92 6.13
C TYR A 47 2.15 -2.51 5.19
N THR A 48 0.92 -1.99 5.27
CA THR A 48 -0.06 -2.17 4.20
C THR A 48 -0.34 -0.86 3.48
N TYR A 49 -0.62 -0.95 2.18
CA TYR A 49 -1.00 0.18 1.33
C TYR A 49 -2.43 0.05 0.81
N GLU A 50 -3.05 1.19 0.49
CA GLU A 50 -4.34 1.22 -0.20
C GLU A 50 -4.17 1.08 -1.71
N THR A 51 -5.05 0.29 -2.32
CA THR A 51 -5.17 0.12 -3.77
C THR A 51 -6.37 0.93 -4.26
N LEU A 52 -6.16 1.92 -5.13
CA LEU A 52 -7.21 2.86 -5.54
C LEU A 52 -8.48 2.20 -6.11
N SER A 53 -8.33 1.07 -6.80
CA SER A 53 -9.46 0.38 -7.44
C SER A 53 -10.16 -0.63 -6.56
N GLU A 54 -9.71 -0.84 -5.32
CA GLU A 54 -10.16 -1.97 -4.49
C GLU A 54 -10.40 -1.55 -3.03
N THR A 55 -9.57 -0.67 -2.46
CA THR A 55 -9.59 -0.36 -1.02
C THR A 55 -10.73 0.59 -0.72
N GLY A 56 -11.55 0.23 0.28
CA GLY A 56 -12.72 1.01 0.68
C GLY A 56 -13.98 0.72 -0.13
N ILE A 57 -13.94 -0.22 -1.09
CA ILE A 57 -15.11 -0.67 -1.87
C ILE A 57 -15.78 -1.89 -1.22
N ASP A 58 -15.01 -2.72 -0.50
CA ASP A 58 -15.54 -3.90 0.18
C ASP A 58 -16.57 -3.56 1.29
N TYR A 59 -17.22 -4.59 1.86
CA TYR A 59 -18.18 -4.41 2.95
C TYR A 59 -17.56 -3.63 4.12
N GLN A 60 -18.24 -2.54 4.51
CA GLN A 60 -17.73 -1.59 5.49
C GLN A 60 -17.84 -2.17 6.90
N ASN A 61 -16.69 -2.44 7.51
CA ASN A 61 -16.60 -2.84 8.92
C ASN A 61 -15.22 -2.44 9.48
N PRO A 62 -15.00 -2.54 10.80
CA PRO A 62 -13.73 -2.15 11.41
C PRO A 62 -12.49 -2.92 10.90
N GLN A 63 -12.64 -4.13 10.34
CA GLN A 63 -11.53 -4.93 9.81
C GLN A 63 -11.12 -4.50 8.39
N ASN A 64 -12.08 -4.06 7.58
CA ASN A 64 -11.85 -3.73 6.17
C ASN A 64 -11.50 -2.25 5.95
N VAL A 65 -11.86 -1.35 6.87
CA VAL A 65 -11.54 0.07 6.76
C VAL A 65 -10.03 0.28 6.75
N PHE A 66 -9.54 1.05 5.77
CA PHE A 66 -8.14 1.48 5.73
C PHE A 66 -7.93 2.69 6.64
N ASN A 67 -7.16 2.50 7.71
CA ASN A 67 -6.87 3.52 8.72
C ASN A 67 -5.35 3.78 8.78
N PRO A 68 -4.82 4.61 7.87
CA PRO A 68 -3.39 4.85 7.77
C PRO A 68 -2.83 5.58 8.99
N ASN A 69 -1.67 5.14 9.45
CA ASN A 69 -0.93 5.73 10.56
C ASN A 69 0.46 6.21 10.14
N MET A 70 0.81 6.08 8.87
CA MET A 70 2.09 6.50 8.30
C MET A 70 1.85 7.16 6.94
N TYR A 71 2.51 8.30 6.70
CA TYR A 71 2.39 9.08 5.48
C TYR A 71 3.78 9.42 4.96
N VAL A 72 3.98 9.23 3.66
CA VAL A 72 5.25 9.51 2.98
C VAL A 72 5.03 10.62 1.98
N ASP A 73 5.79 11.71 2.10
CA ASP A 73 5.75 12.81 1.15
C ASP A 73 6.23 12.33 -0.22
N ILE A 74 5.39 12.50 -1.23
CA ILE A 74 5.68 12.18 -2.63
C ILE A 74 5.52 13.40 -3.55
N THR A 75 5.60 14.61 -2.98
CA THR A 75 5.41 15.87 -3.71
C THR A 75 6.35 15.95 -4.92
N ASP A 76 7.61 15.59 -4.73
CA ASP A 76 8.65 15.66 -5.76
C ASP A 76 8.73 14.41 -6.64
N THR A 77 8.04 13.33 -6.26
CA THR A 77 8.10 12.01 -6.93
C THR A 77 6.78 11.59 -7.57
N ILE A 78 5.72 12.39 -7.44
CA ILE A 78 4.40 12.07 -8.01
C ILE A 78 4.45 11.81 -9.52
N ASP A 79 5.25 12.57 -10.27
CA ASP A 79 5.36 12.37 -11.72
C ASP A 79 6.02 11.04 -12.07
N MET A 80 6.91 10.53 -11.22
CA MET A 80 7.49 9.19 -11.39
C MET A 80 6.43 8.11 -11.15
N LYS A 81 5.59 8.27 -10.13
CA LYS A 81 4.46 7.37 -9.88
C LYS A 81 3.48 7.33 -11.05
N ILE A 82 3.13 8.49 -11.61
CA ILE A 82 2.25 8.58 -12.78
C ILE A 82 2.88 7.89 -14.00
N ARG A 83 4.15 8.16 -14.30
CA ARG A 83 4.84 7.50 -15.42
C ARG A 83 4.92 5.98 -15.25
N ALA A 84 5.08 5.49 -14.01
CA ALA A 84 5.08 4.05 -13.74
C ALA A 84 3.69 3.44 -13.97
N PHE A 85 2.63 4.09 -13.49
CA PHE A 85 1.25 3.69 -13.74
C PHE A 85 0.92 3.64 -15.25
N GLU A 86 1.36 4.65 -16.01
CA GLU A 86 1.13 4.75 -17.45
C GLU A 86 1.78 3.61 -18.27
N LYS A 87 2.67 2.80 -17.67
CA LYS A 87 3.20 1.59 -18.32
C LYS A 87 2.20 0.43 -18.36
N HIS A 88 1.11 0.50 -17.61
CA HIS A 88 0.04 -0.49 -17.62
C HIS A 88 -1.09 -0.08 -18.57
N GLU A 89 -0.77 0.15 -19.85
CA GLU A 89 -1.67 0.75 -20.84
C GLU A 89 -3.06 0.10 -20.89
N SER A 90 -3.15 -1.22 -20.80
CA SER A 90 -4.42 -1.97 -20.83
C SER A 90 -5.29 -1.80 -19.58
N GLN A 91 -4.75 -1.21 -18.51
CA GLN A 91 -5.44 -0.99 -17.24
C GLN A 91 -5.86 0.47 -17.04
N ILE A 92 -5.45 1.38 -17.92
CA ILE A 92 -5.77 2.80 -17.83
C ILE A 92 -7.22 3.02 -18.25
N GLU A 93 -7.96 3.75 -17.42
CA GLU A 93 -9.35 4.10 -17.64
C GLU A 93 -9.52 5.62 -17.65
N GLU A 94 -10.63 6.10 -18.23
CA GLU A 94 -10.98 7.52 -18.16
C GLU A 94 -11.61 7.87 -16.80
N PHE A 95 -11.40 9.11 -16.35
CA PHE A 95 -12.11 9.64 -15.19
C PHE A 95 -13.64 9.62 -15.45
N PRO A 96 -14.49 9.18 -14.51
CA PRO A 96 -14.28 9.11 -13.05
C PRO A 96 -13.78 7.77 -12.49
N ASN A 97 -13.25 6.86 -13.30
CA ASN A 97 -12.70 5.61 -12.79
C ASN A 97 -11.42 5.81 -11.97
N SER A 98 -11.13 4.86 -11.07
CA SER A 98 -10.00 4.93 -10.13
C SER A 98 -8.65 4.72 -10.81
N ARG A 99 -8.59 4.00 -11.93
CA ARG A 99 -7.34 3.74 -12.67
C ARG A 99 -7.07 4.85 -13.67
N CYS A 100 -6.94 6.08 -13.17
CA CYS A 100 -6.57 7.22 -13.99
C CYS A 100 -5.65 8.19 -13.24
N LYS A 101 -4.90 9.00 -14.00
CA LYS A 101 -3.98 10.02 -13.46
C LYS A 101 -4.68 10.97 -12.47
N THR A 102 -5.89 11.41 -12.80
CA THR A 102 -6.68 12.34 -11.97
C THR A 102 -6.99 11.75 -10.60
N ALA A 103 -7.40 10.47 -10.55
CA ALA A 103 -7.73 9.81 -9.29
C ALA A 103 -6.47 9.58 -8.43
N ILE A 104 -5.35 9.19 -9.04
CA ILE A 104 -4.06 9.01 -8.35
C ILE A 104 -3.59 10.32 -7.70
N ILE A 105 -3.62 11.43 -8.45
CA ILE A 105 -3.21 12.75 -7.94
C ILE A 105 -4.18 13.22 -6.84
N SER A 106 -5.48 13.03 -7.04
CA SER A 106 -6.51 13.42 -6.08
C SER A 106 -6.31 12.73 -4.73
N LEU A 107 -6.07 11.40 -4.73
CA LEU A 107 -5.79 10.68 -3.49
C LEU A 107 -4.51 11.18 -2.84
N ALA A 108 -3.44 11.37 -3.63
CA ALA A 108 -2.17 11.84 -3.08
C ALA A 108 -2.30 13.20 -2.39
N ILE A 109 -3.06 14.13 -2.98
CA ILE A 109 -3.37 15.43 -2.37
C ILE A 109 -4.16 15.21 -1.07
N TYR A 110 -5.25 14.42 -1.12
CA TYR A 110 -6.08 14.16 0.06
C TYR A 110 -5.25 13.61 1.22
N ARG A 111 -4.43 12.58 0.99
CA ARG A 111 -3.53 12.02 2.01
C ARG A 111 -2.48 13.03 2.47
N GLY A 112 -1.98 13.88 1.57
CA GLY A 112 -1.09 14.99 1.91
C GLY A 112 -1.71 15.94 2.93
N THR A 113 -3.00 16.28 2.77
CA THR A 113 -3.71 17.16 3.73
C THR A 113 -3.81 16.57 5.14
N GLN A 114 -3.75 15.24 5.28
CA GLN A 114 -3.80 14.56 6.58
C GLN A 114 -2.45 14.63 7.33
N ALA A 115 -1.36 14.98 6.65
CA ALA A 115 0.00 14.99 7.19
C ALA A 115 0.76 16.31 6.94
N SER A 116 0.06 17.40 6.58
CA SER A 116 0.67 18.69 6.23
C SER A 116 1.70 18.62 5.08
N MET A 117 1.45 17.76 4.09
CA MET A 117 2.26 17.59 2.88
C MET A 117 1.45 17.99 1.65
N ASN A 118 2.10 18.42 0.57
CA ASN A 118 1.37 18.76 -0.66
C ASN A 118 0.78 17.52 -1.34
N LYS A 119 1.52 16.39 -1.32
CA LYS A 119 1.07 15.07 -1.80
C LYS A 119 1.71 13.98 -0.97
N ALA A 120 0.94 12.98 -0.55
CA ALA A 120 1.47 11.86 0.22
C ALA A 120 0.90 10.50 -0.24
N GLU A 121 1.66 9.44 -0.01
CA GLU A 121 1.12 8.08 0.06
C GLU A 121 0.86 7.72 1.51
N ALA A 122 -0.26 7.04 1.76
CA ALA A 122 -0.67 6.62 3.08
C ALA A 122 -0.46 5.11 3.24
N PHE A 123 0.01 4.72 4.42
CA PHE A 123 0.30 3.33 4.78
C PHE A 123 -0.21 3.05 6.21
N SER A 124 -0.47 1.77 6.48
CA SER A 124 -0.70 1.28 7.85
C SER A 124 0.47 0.42 8.30
N LEU A 125 1.23 0.85 9.30
CA LEU A 125 2.16 0.00 10.02
C LEU A 125 1.35 -1.05 10.81
N ILE A 126 1.39 -2.30 10.36
CA ILE A 126 0.63 -3.42 10.97
C ILE A 126 1.48 -4.29 11.90
N ARG A 127 2.81 -4.18 11.81
CA ARG A 127 3.77 -4.80 12.72
C ARG A 127 5.10 -4.05 12.68
N GLY A 128 5.64 -3.69 13.83
CA GLY A 128 6.98 -3.08 13.96
C GLY A 128 7.63 -3.47 15.28
N TYR A 129 8.96 -3.64 15.27
CA TYR A 129 9.79 -3.83 16.46
C TYR A 129 11.26 -3.50 16.12
N GLU A 130 12.05 -3.20 17.15
CA GLU A 130 13.51 -3.02 17.05
C GLU A 130 14.23 -4.08 17.90
N ARG A 131 15.49 -4.39 17.57
CA ARG A 131 16.34 -5.38 18.26
C ARG A 131 17.69 -4.78 18.62
#